data_AF-A0AA86UYY0-F1
#
_entry.id   AF-A0AA86UYY0-F1
#
_cell.length_a   1.000
_cell.length_b   1.000
_cell.length_c   1.000
_cell.angle_alpha   90.00
_cell.angle_beta   90.00
_cell.angle_gamma   90.00
#
_symmetry.space_group_name_H-M   'P 1'
#
loop_
_entity.id
_entity.type
_entity.pdbx_description
1 polymer ?
#
loop_
_entity_poly.entity_id
_entity_poly.type
_entity_poly.pdbx_seq_one_letter_code
_entity_poly.pdbx_strand_id
1 'polypeptide(L)'
;MPSKKFPTSVLALSVKIANEPPRSVEQNLLMSYQLMSEEFHDKLDECKEYSSHWKHIVFGIGFFYAQLLERKRFGAIGYNSNYSYGRWNCFFLFTM
;
A
#
# COMPACT_ATOMS: atom_id res chain seq x y z
N MET A 1 17.15 -10.03 -6.84
CA MET A 1 18.58 -10.29 -6.54
C MET A 1 19.43 -9.75 -7.68
N PRO A 2 20.63 -9.21 -7.41
CA PRO A 2 21.47 -8.65 -8.47
C PRO A 2 21.95 -9.75 -9.43
N SER A 3 21.80 -9.50 -10.73
CA SER A 3 22.23 -10.42 -11.78
C SER A 3 23.75 -10.35 -11.97
N LYS A 4 24.41 -11.51 -12.04
CA LYS A 4 25.87 -11.60 -12.32
C LYS A 4 26.26 -11.05 -13.69
N LYS A 5 25.29 -10.86 -14.60
CA LYS A 5 25.52 -10.30 -15.94
C LYS A 5 25.52 -8.77 -15.98
N PHE A 6 25.12 -8.10 -14.89
CA PHE A 6 25.01 -6.65 -14.87
C PHE A 6 26.37 -6.01 -14.53
N PRO A 7 26.85 -5.02 -15.31
CA PRO A 7 28.16 -4.41 -15.07
C PRO A 7 28.20 -3.64 -13.75
N THR A 8 29.18 -3.96 -12.92
CA THR A 8 29.35 -3.39 -11.56
C THR A 8 29.68 -1.90 -11.58
N SER A 9 30.33 -1.41 -12.65
CA SER A 9 30.67 0.01 -12.81
C SER A 9 29.43 0.90 -12.86
N VAL A 10 28.39 0.49 -13.58
CA VAL A 10 27.11 1.21 -13.64
C VAL A 10 26.37 1.14 -12.31
N LEU A 11 26.46 0.01 -11.60
CA LEU A 11 25.86 -0.17 -10.28
C LEU A 11 26.56 0.65 -9.17
N ALA A 12 27.84 0.96 -9.35
CA ALA A 12 28.61 1.79 -8.43
C ALA A 12 28.33 3.28 -8.64
N LEU A 13 27.99 3.68 -9.87
CA LEU A 13 27.66 5.06 -10.25
C LEU A 13 26.16 5.40 -10.09
N SER A 14 25.32 4.42 -9.78
CA SER A 14 23.86 4.62 -9.66
C SER A 14 23.42 4.97 -8.25
N VAL A 15 22.33 5.75 -8.17
CA VAL A 15 21.61 5.98 -6.91
C VAL A 15 20.77 4.74 -6.60
N LYS A 16 21.06 4.09 -5.47
CA LYS A 16 20.36 2.89 -5.03
C LYS A 16 19.21 3.30 -4.11
N ILE A 17 17.98 3.07 -4.58
CA ILE A 17 16.77 3.28 -3.79
C ILE A 17 16.22 1.90 -3.41
N ALA A 18 16.12 1.65 -2.11
CA ALA A 18 15.46 0.45 -1.61
C ALA A 18 13.94 0.71 -1.62
N ASN A 19 13.23 0.09 -2.55
CA ASN A 19 11.76 0.06 -2.53
C ASN A 19 11.28 -1.06 -1.59
N GLU A 20 11.68 -0.97 -0.32
CA GLU A 20 11.15 -1.85 0.71
C GLU A 20 9.71 -1.45 1.03
N PRO A 21 8.81 -2.41 1.29
CA PRO A 21 7.49 -2.08 1.79
C PRO A 21 7.62 -1.33 3.13
N PRO A 22 6.71 -0.37 3.43
CA PRO A 22 6.70 0.32 4.70
C PRO A 22 6.62 -0.67 5.86
N ARG A 23 7.36 -0.41 6.95
CA ARG A 23 7.53 -1.35 8.06
C ARG A 23 6.43 -1.26 9.13
N SER A 24 5.52 -0.29 8.99
CA SER A 24 4.48 0.00 9.97
C SER A 24 3.11 0.06 9.29
N VAL A 25 2.10 -0.42 10.03
CA VAL A 25 0.67 -0.28 9.69
C VAL A 25 0.33 1.19 9.41
N GLU A 26 0.85 2.11 10.23
CA GLU A 26 0.60 3.56 10.09
C GLU A 26 1.14 4.11 8.77
N GLN A 27 2.36 3.71 8.39
CA GLN A 27 2.96 4.16 7.13
C GLN A 27 2.25 3.54 5.92
N ASN A 28 1.78 2.30 6.03
CA ASN A 28 0.96 1.67 4.99
C ASN A 28 -0.38 2.39 4.82
N LEU A 29 -1.02 2.78 5.91
CA LEU A 29 -2.24 3.61 5.88
C LEU A 29 -1.97 4.96 5.24
N LEU A 30 -0.94 5.68 5.70
CA LEU A 30 -0.59 7.01 5.18
C LEU A 30 -0.30 6.96 3.68
N MET A 31 0.48 5.98 3.22
CA MET A 31 0.76 5.78 1.80
C MET A 31 -0.52 5.44 1.02
N SER A 32 -1.42 4.63 1.58
CA SER A 32 -2.70 4.31 0.95
C SER A 32 -3.59 5.55 0.82
N TYR A 33 -3.63 6.40 1.85
CA TYR A 33 -4.33 7.69 1.81
C TYR A 33 -3.74 8.64 0.77
N GLN A 34 -2.40 8.72 0.68
CA GLN A 34 -1.71 9.55 -0.31
C GLN A 34 -1.90 9.06 -1.75
N LEU A 35 -2.19 7.77 -1.95
CA LEU A 35 -2.47 7.18 -3.25
C LEU A 35 -3.93 7.36 -3.69
N MET A 36 -4.84 7.71 -2.79
CA MET A 36 -6.22 8.02 -3.18
C MET A 36 -6.27 9.34 -3.95
N SER A 37 -7.09 9.39 -5.01
CA SER A 37 -7.23 10.59 -5.85
C SER A 37 -7.81 11.76 -5.05
N GLU A 38 -7.36 12.99 -5.33
CA GLU A 38 -7.96 14.22 -4.78
C GLU A 38 -9.46 14.30 -5.09
N GLU A 39 -9.90 13.78 -6.24
CA GLU A 39 -11.33 13.69 -6.60
C GLU A 39 -12.15 12.83 -5.61
N PHE A 40 -11.52 11.86 -4.95
CA PHE A 40 -12.17 11.04 -3.92
C PHE A 40 -12.35 11.82 -2.61
N HIS A 41 -11.42 12.72 -2.32
CA HIS A 41 -11.48 13.63 -1.17
C HIS A 41 -12.49 14.75 -1.39
N ASP A 42 -12.61 15.28 -2.61
CA ASP A 42 -13.53 16.37 -2.94
C ASP A 42 -15.00 15.92 -2.93
N LYS A 43 -15.30 14.75 -3.51
CA LYS A 43 -16.65 14.15 -3.48
C LYS A 43 -17.15 13.86 -2.07
N LEU A 44 -16.24 13.73 -1.11
CA LEU A 44 -16.55 13.47 0.29
C LEU A 44 -17.05 14.70 1.05
N ASP A 45 -16.70 15.91 0.60
CA ASP A 45 -17.10 17.16 1.24
C ASP A 45 -18.43 17.69 0.69
N GLU A 46 -18.87 17.23 -0.48
CA GLU A 46 -20.17 17.57 -1.07
C GLU A 46 -21.37 16.99 -0.28
N CYS A 47 -21.20 15.83 0.37
CA CYS A 47 -22.26 15.14 1.13
C CYS A 47 -21.91 15.04 2.63
N LYS A 48 -22.01 16.16 3.36
CA LYS A 48 -21.64 16.28 4.79
C LYS A 48 -22.30 15.24 5.73
N GLU A 49 -23.52 14.81 5.43
CA GLU A 49 -24.27 13.86 6.28
C GLU A 49 -23.72 12.42 6.18
N TYR A 50 -23.32 12.01 4.97
CA TYR A 50 -22.74 10.69 4.71
C TYR A 50 -21.20 10.67 4.82
N SER A 51 -20.57 11.84 4.80
CA SER A 51 -19.11 12.02 4.86
C SER A 51 -18.49 11.36 6.10
N SER A 52 -19.14 11.46 7.26
CA SER A 52 -18.64 10.85 8.49
C SER A 52 -18.64 9.32 8.40
N HIS A 53 -19.76 8.71 8.01
CA HIS A 53 -19.86 7.25 7.89
C HIS A 53 -18.91 6.69 6.84
N TRP A 54 -18.78 7.37 5.71
CA TRP A 54 -17.85 6.97 4.65
C TRP A 54 -16.39 7.00 5.10
N LYS A 55 -15.97 8.06 5.80
CA LYS A 55 -14.59 8.18 6.34
C LYS A 55 -14.24 7.01 7.27
N HIS A 56 -15.18 6.56 8.09
CA HIS A 56 -15.00 5.39 8.95
C HIS A 56 -14.87 4.08 8.15
N ILE A 57 -15.65 3.91 7.08
CA ILE A 57 -15.60 2.71 6.23
C ILE A 57 -14.25 2.65 5.48
N VAL A 58 -13.83 3.75 4.87
CA VAL A 58 -12.55 3.86 4.15
C VAL A 58 -11.38 3.57 5.10
N PHE A 59 -11.42 4.12 6.31
CA PHE A 59 -10.42 3.82 7.34
C PHE A 59 -10.42 2.34 7.74
N GLY A 60 -11.60 1.75 7.95
CA GLY A 60 -11.72 0.32 8.28
C GLY A 60 -11.14 -0.60 7.21
N ILE A 61 -11.43 -0.32 5.93
CA ILE A 61 -10.91 -1.08 4.79
C ILE A 61 -9.39 -0.90 4.66
N GLY A 62 -8.90 0.34 4.77
CA GLY A 62 -7.47 0.64 4.72
C GLY A 62 -6.68 -0.01 5.87
N PHE A 63 -7.25 -0.01 7.08
CA PHE A 63 -6.66 -0.65 8.25
C PHE A 63 -6.61 -2.18 8.09
N PHE A 64 -7.68 -2.79 7.61
CA PHE A 64 -7.71 -4.22 7.31
C PHE A 64 -6.65 -4.59 6.27
N TYR A 65 -6.53 -3.81 5.20
CA TYR A 65 -5.52 -4.02 4.17
C TYR A 65 -4.08 -3.90 4.71
N ALA A 66 -3.80 -2.86 5.50
CA ALA A 66 -2.48 -2.68 6.13
C ALA A 66 -2.13 -3.85 7.07
N GLN A 67 -3.12 -4.39 7.79
CA GLN A 67 -2.93 -5.56 8.66
C GLN A 67 -2.60 -6.84 7.87
N LEU A 68 -3.23 -7.05 6.70
CA LEU A 68 -2.92 -8.17 5.81
C LEU A 68 -1.49 -8.08 5.25
N LEU A 69 -1.04 -6.86 4.90
CA LEU A 69 0.32 -6.62 4.43
C LEU A 69 1.36 -6.94 5.52
N GLU A 70 1.15 -6.50 6.75
CA GLU A 70 2.05 -6.82 7.86
C GLU A 70 2.06 -8.33 8.15
N ARG A 71 0.92 -9.03 8.06
CA ARG A 71 0.87 -10.48 8.24
C ARG A 71 1.73 -11.24 7.22
N LYS A 72 1.90 -10.70 6.01
CA LYS A 72 2.79 -11.27 4.98
C LYS A 72 4.25 -11.32 5.44
N ARG A 73 4.68 -10.40 6.31
CA ARG A 73 6.05 -10.36 6.84
C ARG A 73 6.41 -11.60 7.67
N PHE A 74 5.41 -12.26 8.25
CA PHE A 74 5.59 -13.47 9.06
C PHE A 74 5.71 -14.76 8.23
N GLY A 75 5.72 -14.67 6.89
CA GLY A 75 5.91 -15.81 6.00
C GLY A 75 4.86 -16.91 6.22
N ALA A 76 5.31 -18.16 6.38
CA ALA A 76 4.44 -19.33 6.55
C ALA A 76 3.60 -19.30 7.84
N ILE A 77 3.97 -18.50 8.84
CA ILE A 77 3.17 -18.30 10.07
C ILE A 77 1.98 -17.36 9.78
N GLY A 78 2.15 -16.42 8.84
CA GLY A 78 1.12 -15.47 8.47
C GLY A 78 0.14 -15.99 7.42
N TYR A 79 0.64 -16.74 6.42
CA TYR A 79 -0.19 -17.34 5.38
C TYR A 79 0.35 -18.73 4.99
N ASN A 80 -0.55 -19.70 4.84
CA ASN A 80 -0.21 -21.05 4.38
C ASN A 80 0.30 -21.07 2.91
N SER A 81 0.08 -20.00 2.15
CA SER A 81 0.62 -19.84 0.79
C SER A 81 0.92 -18.37 0.52
N ASN A 82 2.01 -18.11 -0.20
CA ASN A 82 2.45 -16.75 -0.53
C ASN A 82 1.47 -16.09 -1.51
N TYR A 83 0.60 -15.22 -0.99
CA TYR A 83 -0.27 -14.41 -1.83
C TYR A 83 0.48 -13.17 -2.34
N SER A 84 0.53 -12.99 -3.66
CA SER A 84 1.18 -11.83 -4.28
C SER A 84 0.21 -10.66 -4.37
N TYR A 85 0.01 -9.96 -3.24
CA TYR A 85 -0.64 -8.65 -3.28
C TYR A 85 0.28 -7.64 -3.98
N GLY A 86 -0.12 -7.16 -5.16
CA GLY A 86 0.54 -6.05 -5.83
C GLY A 86 0.18 -4.71 -5.19
N ARG A 87 1.05 -3.70 -5.32
CA ARG A 87 0.83 -2.32 -4.85
C ARG A 87 -0.51 -1.73 -5.33
N TRP A 88 -0.96 -2.14 -6.51
CA TRP A 88 -2.16 -1.65 -7.18
C TRP A 88 -3.48 -2.25 -6.67
N ASN A 89 -3.45 -3.33 -5.86
CA ASN A 89 -4.68 -3.97 -5.40
C ASN A 89 -5.48 -3.13 -4.40
N CYS A 90 -4.84 -2.18 -3.70
CA CYS A 90 -5.55 -1.24 -2.83
C CYS A 90 -6.41 -0.27 -3.65
N PHE A 91 -5.94 0.15 -4.83
CA PHE A 91 -6.65 1.08 -5.71
C PHE A 91 -7.93 0.47 -6.28
N PHE A 92 -7.88 -0.82 -6.65
CA PHE A 92 -9.03 -1.55 -7.20
C PHE A 92 -10.23 -1.65 -6.24
N LEU A 93 -10.01 -1.54 -4.93
CA LEU A 93 -11.08 -1.52 -3.92
C LEU A 93 -11.77 -0.15 -3.79
N PHE A 94 -11.16 0.93 -4.31
CA PHE A 94 -11.70 2.30 -4.23
C PHE A 94 -12.23 2.81 -5.58
N THR A 95 -11.93 2.14 -6.69
CA THR A 95 -12.40 2.51 -8.04
C THR A 95 -13.54 1.65 -8.59
N MET A 96 -14.05 0.66 -7.84
CA MET A 96 -15.31 -0.03 -8.14
C MET A 96 -16.40 0.43 -7.17
#